data_AF-I6TDJ1-F1
#
_entry.id   AF-I6TDJ1-F1
#
_cell.length_a   1.000
_cell.length_b   1.000
_cell.length_c   1.000
_cell.angle_alpha   90.00
_cell.angle_beta   90.00
_cell.angle_gamma   90.00
#
_symmetry.space_group_name_H-M   'P 1'
#
loop_
_entity.id
_entity.type
_entity.pdbx_description
1 polymer ?
#
loop_
_entity_poly.entity_id
_entity_poly.type
_entity_poly.pdbx_seq_one_letter_code
_entity_poly.pdbx_strand_id
1 'polypeptide(L)'
;GHLVCVSCRSKLTCCPTCRGPLANIRNLAMEKVASNVKFPCKHSGYGCTASLVYTEKTEHEETCEYRPYLCPCPGASCKWQGPLDLVMQHLMMSHKSITTLQGEDIVFLATDINLPGAVDWVMMQSCFGHHFMLVLEKQEKYDGHQQFFAIVQLIGSRKEAENF
;
A
#
# COMPACT_ATOMS: atom_id res chain seq x y z
N GLY A 1 -6.00 -31.31 -27.55
CA GLY A 1 -5.68 -29.94 -28.00
C GLY A 1 -5.03 -29.18 -26.86
N HIS A 2 -4.04 -28.34 -27.13
CA HIS A 2 -3.33 -27.56 -26.12
C HIS A 2 -3.89 -26.14 -26.03
N LEU A 3 -4.07 -25.64 -24.81
CA LEU A 3 -4.64 -24.32 -24.53
C LEU A 3 -3.53 -23.28 -24.49
N VAL A 4 -3.75 -22.14 -25.13
CA VAL A 4 -2.86 -20.97 -25.11
C VAL A 4 -3.73 -19.73 -24.99
N CYS A 5 -3.39 -18.80 -24.09
CA CYS A 5 -4.12 -17.54 -23.97
C CYS A 5 -3.83 -16.61 -25.18
N VAL A 6 -4.70 -15.65 -25.42
CA VAL A 6 -4.59 -14.71 -26.55
C VAL A 6 -3.27 -13.93 -26.54
N SER A 7 -2.78 -13.53 -25.36
CA SER A 7 -1.54 -12.77 -25.19
C SER A 7 -0.27 -13.61 -25.43
N CYS A 8 -0.35 -14.93 -25.26
CA CYS A 8 0.75 -15.85 -25.60
C CYS A 8 0.66 -16.31 -27.06
N ARG A 9 -0.54 -16.42 -27.64
CA ARG A 9 -0.74 -16.91 -29.01
C ARG A 9 -0.02 -16.06 -30.06
N SER A 10 0.04 -14.74 -29.89
CA SER A 10 0.74 -13.82 -30.81
C SER A 10 2.26 -13.97 -30.76
N LYS A 11 2.81 -14.53 -29.67
CA LYS A 11 4.24 -14.71 -29.45
C LYS A 11 4.75 -16.09 -29.92
N LEU A 12 3.87 -16.95 -30.41
CA LEU A 12 4.16 -18.35 -30.72
C LEU A 12 3.85 -18.68 -32.18
N THR A 13 4.79 -19.37 -32.84
CA THR A 13 4.65 -19.88 -34.21
C THR A 13 4.15 -21.33 -34.22
N CYS A 14 4.50 -22.12 -33.21
CA CYS A 14 4.04 -23.50 -33.03
C CYS A 14 3.70 -23.79 -31.56
N CYS A 15 3.00 -24.90 -31.31
CA CYS A 15 2.60 -25.29 -29.96
C CYS A 15 3.84 -25.66 -29.12
N PRO A 16 4.03 -25.08 -27.92
CA PRO A 16 5.21 -25.38 -27.09
C PRO A 16 5.21 -26.81 -26.55
N THR A 17 4.05 -27.46 -26.45
CA THR A 17 3.91 -28.81 -25.90
C THR A 17 4.16 -29.91 -26.94
N CYS A 18 3.59 -29.79 -28.15
CA CYS A 18 3.69 -30.83 -29.18
C CYS A 18 4.35 -30.39 -30.49
N ARG A 19 4.80 -29.14 -30.59
CA ARG A 19 5.42 -28.53 -31.79
C ARG A 19 4.55 -28.50 -33.05
N GLY A 20 3.26 -28.86 -32.93
CA GLY A 20 2.30 -28.78 -34.02
C GLY A 20 1.86 -27.35 -34.36
N PRO A 21 1.20 -27.14 -35.51
CA PRO A 21 0.68 -25.84 -35.92
C PRO A 21 -0.39 -25.32 -34.97
N LEU A 22 -0.38 -24.01 -34.68
CA LEU A 22 -1.37 -23.37 -33.81
C LEU A 22 -2.57 -22.87 -34.63
N ALA A 23 -3.73 -23.48 -34.43
CA ALA A 23 -4.99 -22.95 -34.95
C ALA A 23 -5.38 -21.63 -34.24
N ASN A 24 -6.12 -20.76 -34.92
CA ASN A 24 -6.68 -19.53 -34.34
C ASN A 24 -8.15 -19.74 -33.93
N ILE A 25 -8.38 -20.69 -33.02
CA ILE A 25 -9.72 -21.08 -32.57
C ILE A 25 -9.85 -20.79 -31.07
N ARG A 26 -10.94 -20.14 -30.68
CA ARG A 26 -11.26 -19.85 -29.27
C ARG A 26 -11.97 -21.03 -28.62
N ASN A 27 -11.61 -21.34 -27.39
CA ASN A 27 -12.28 -22.35 -26.58
C ASN A 27 -13.23 -21.66 -25.57
N LEU A 28 -14.44 -21.33 -26.03
CA LEU A 28 -15.44 -20.62 -25.23
C LEU A 28 -15.82 -21.36 -23.94
N ALA A 29 -15.81 -22.70 -23.97
CA ALA A 29 -16.09 -23.49 -22.77
C ALA A 29 -15.01 -23.26 -21.70
N MET A 30 -13.73 -23.28 -22.10
CA MET A 30 -12.63 -23.04 -21.18
C MET A 30 -12.56 -21.58 -20.71
N GLU A 31 -12.94 -20.63 -21.55
CA GLU A 31 -13.10 -19.22 -21.14
C GLU A 31 -14.16 -19.08 -20.04
N LYS A 32 -15.30 -19.78 -20.17
CA LYS A 32 -16.37 -19.78 -19.16
C LYS A 32 -15.98 -20.51 -17.88
N VAL A 33 -15.15 -21.55 -17.96
CA VAL A 33 -14.56 -22.16 -16.76
C VAL A 33 -13.64 -21.16 -16.09
N ALA A 34 -12.69 -20.57 -16.82
CA ALA A 34 -11.72 -19.62 -16.29
C ALA A 34 -12.38 -18.41 -15.61
N SER A 35 -13.51 -17.92 -16.12
CA SER A 35 -14.26 -16.80 -15.51
C SER A 35 -14.90 -17.15 -14.16
N ASN A 36 -15.10 -18.43 -13.85
CA ASN A 36 -15.72 -18.89 -12.60
C ASN A 36 -14.70 -19.47 -11.60
N VAL A 37 -13.44 -19.68 -12.01
CA VAL A 37 -12.39 -20.14 -11.10
C VAL A 37 -12.09 -19.03 -10.10
N LYS A 38 -12.17 -19.38 -8.81
CA LYS A 38 -11.81 -18.50 -7.71
C LYS A 38 -10.37 -18.75 -7.29
N PHE A 39 -9.66 -17.67 -6.99
CA PHE A 39 -8.29 -17.69 -6.51
C PHE A 39 -8.23 -17.02 -5.13
N PRO A 40 -7.39 -17.53 -4.21
CA PRO A 40 -7.18 -16.86 -2.93
C PRO A 40 -6.55 -15.49 -3.14
N CYS A 41 -6.89 -14.54 -2.27
CA CYS A 41 -6.23 -13.22 -2.19
C CYS A 41 -4.72 -13.38 -1.93
N LYS A 42 -3.87 -12.52 -2.52
CA LYS A 42 -2.41 -12.55 -2.24
C LYS A 42 -2.07 -12.30 -0.77
N HIS A 43 -2.97 -11.67 -0.02
CA HIS A 43 -2.81 -11.39 1.41
C HIS A 43 -3.32 -12.52 2.31
N SER A 44 -3.55 -13.72 1.78
CA SER A 44 -3.99 -14.87 2.57
C SER A 44 -3.02 -15.24 3.69
N GLY A 45 -1.72 -15.05 3.49
CA GLY A 45 -0.70 -15.22 4.52
C GLY A 45 -0.81 -14.23 5.71
N TYR A 46 -1.52 -13.12 5.53
CA TYR A 46 -1.81 -12.14 6.58
C TYR A 46 -3.21 -12.32 7.20
N GLY A 47 -3.96 -13.36 6.80
CA GLY A 47 -5.27 -13.69 7.39
C GLY A 47 -6.47 -13.49 6.45
N CYS A 48 -6.25 -13.04 5.20
CA CYS A 48 -7.36 -12.90 4.25
C CYS A 48 -7.90 -14.26 3.78
N THR A 49 -9.15 -14.58 4.09
CA THR A 49 -9.81 -15.83 3.66
C THR A 49 -10.56 -15.70 2.33
N ALA A 50 -10.55 -14.52 1.71
CA ALA A 50 -11.29 -14.25 0.49
C ALA A 50 -10.75 -15.05 -0.70
N SER A 51 -11.67 -15.68 -1.43
CA SER A 51 -11.40 -16.35 -2.71
C SER A 51 -12.28 -15.75 -3.79
N LEU A 52 -11.66 -15.07 -4.74
CA LEU A 52 -12.33 -14.22 -5.73
C LEU A 52 -12.03 -14.67 -7.15
N VAL A 53 -12.95 -14.39 -8.07
CA VAL A 53 -12.70 -14.56 -9.50
C VAL A 53 -11.65 -13.56 -9.98
N TYR A 54 -10.96 -13.88 -11.07
CA TYR A 54 -9.86 -13.05 -11.59
C TYR A 54 -10.25 -11.58 -11.81
N THR A 55 -11.48 -11.30 -12.23
CA THR A 55 -11.98 -9.94 -12.50
C THR A 55 -12.13 -9.08 -11.25
N GLU A 56 -12.48 -9.67 -10.11
CA GLU A 56 -12.72 -8.96 -8.85
C GLU A 56 -11.48 -8.95 -7.95
N LYS A 57 -10.53 -9.87 -8.20
CA LYS A 57 -9.36 -10.09 -7.35
C LYS A 57 -8.50 -8.83 -7.21
N THR A 58 -8.24 -8.09 -8.29
CA THR A 58 -7.38 -6.91 -8.25
C THR A 58 -7.97 -5.80 -7.38
N GLU A 59 -9.26 -5.51 -7.56
CA GLU A 59 -9.98 -4.49 -6.78
C GLU A 59 -10.00 -4.85 -5.28
N HIS A 60 -10.29 -6.11 -4.95
CA HIS A 60 -10.21 -6.58 -3.57
C HIS A 60 -8.80 -6.43 -3.00
N GLU A 61 -7.76 -6.80 -3.73
CA GLU A 61 -6.39 -6.72 -3.22
C GLU A 61 -5.93 -5.28 -2.94
N GLU A 62 -6.42 -4.28 -3.68
CA GLU A 62 -6.10 -2.87 -3.42
C GLU A 62 -6.76 -2.34 -2.14
N THR A 63 -7.92 -2.89 -1.80
CA THR A 63 -8.75 -2.45 -0.67
C THR A 63 -8.78 -3.45 0.50
N CYS A 64 -7.98 -4.51 0.42
CA CYS A 64 -7.95 -5.59 1.40
C CYS A 64 -7.49 -5.08 2.77
N GLU A 65 -8.28 -5.33 3.81
CA GLU A 65 -7.95 -4.93 5.19
C GLU A 65 -6.69 -5.65 5.72
N TYR A 66 -6.42 -6.86 5.22
CA TYR A 66 -5.23 -7.64 5.56
C TYR A 66 -4.01 -7.26 4.72
N ARG A 67 -4.09 -6.21 3.90
CA ARG A 67 -2.96 -5.70 3.14
C ARG A 67 -1.90 -5.20 4.13
N PRO A 68 -0.64 -5.63 3.99
CA PRO A 68 0.41 -5.13 4.86
C PRO A 68 0.74 -3.66 4.57
N TYR A 69 0.84 -2.87 5.63
CA TYR A 69 1.18 -1.45 5.64
C TYR A 69 2.68 -1.27 5.56
N LEU A 70 3.10 -0.24 4.80
CA LEU A 70 4.48 0.23 4.80
C LEU A 70 4.69 1.14 6.02
N CYS A 71 5.94 1.30 6.45
CA CYS A 71 6.26 2.28 7.48
C CYS A 71 5.76 3.69 7.06
N PRO A 72 4.95 4.37 7.89
CA PRO A 72 4.40 5.68 7.57
C PRO A 72 5.39 6.84 7.78
N CYS A 73 6.58 6.58 8.35
CA CYS A 73 7.57 7.61 8.60
C CYS A 73 8.08 8.23 7.28
N PRO A 74 8.09 9.57 7.13
CA PRO A 74 8.72 10.22 5.98
C PRO A 74 10.22 9.92 5.96
N GLY A 75 10.76 9.78 4.75
CA GLY A 75 12.15 9.42 4.50
C GLY A 75 12.35 7.96 4.07
N ALA A 76 13.24 7.74 3.10
CA ALA A 76 13.44 6.45 2.43
C ALA A 76 14.23 5.39 3.24
N SER A 77 14.50 5.62 4.52
CA SER A 77 15.38 4.77 5.31
C SER A 77 14.70 3.49 5.83
N CYS A 78 13.39 3.54 6.08
CA CYS A 78 12.66 2.40 6.63
C CYS A 78 11.95 1.59 5.54
N LYS A 79 12.28 0.29 5.45
CA LYS A 79 11.65 -0.66 4.51
C LYS A 79 10.72 -1.65 5.22
N TRP A 80 10.30 -1.34 6.44
CA TRP A 80 9.42 -2.21 7.20
C TRP A 80 8.05 -2.30 6.54
N GLN A 81 7.49 -3.50 6.58
CA GLN A 81 6.16 -3.80 6.10
C GLN A 81 5.50 -4.83 7.02
N GLY A 82 4.25 -4.61 7.40
CA GLY A 82 3.53 -5.51 8.31
C GLY A 82 2.05 -5.17 8.48
N PRO A 83 1.30 -5.96 9.26
CA PRO A 83 -0.10 -5.68 9.56
C PRO A 83 -0.27 -4.38 10.37
N LEU A 84 -1.45 -3.78 10.30
CA LEU A 84 -1.78 -2.50 10.95
C LEU A 84 -1.45 -2.50 12.46
N ASP A 85 -1.80 -3.58 13.16
CA ASP A 85 -1.62 -3.70 14.61
C ASP A 85 -0.14 -3.62 15.04
N LEU A 86 0.78 -3.93 14.13
CA LEU A 86 2.22 -3.88 14.39
C LEU A 86 2.87 -2.54 14.01
N VAL A 87 2.14 -1.64 13.36
CA VAL A 87 2.68 -0.34 12.89
C VAL A 87 3.12 0.51 14.09
N MET A 88 2.28 0.64 15.12
CA MET A 88 2.62 1.41 16.33
C MET A 88 3.86 0.85 17.04
N GLN A 89 3.88 -0.47 17.23
CA GLN A 89 5.01 -1.14 17.84
C GLN A 89 6.29 -0.91 17.04
N HIS A 90 6.22 -1.01 15.70
CA HIS A 90 7.34 -0.74 14.82
C HIS A 90 7.87 0.70 14.99
N LEU A 91 6.99 1.70 15.00
CA LEU A 91 7.35 3.11 15.17
C LEU A 91 8.05 3.34 16.52
N MET A 92 7.49 2.82 17.61
CA MET A 92 8.09 2.96 18.96
C MET A 92 9.47 2.31 19.07
N MET A 93 9.69 1.17 18.41
CA MET A 93 10.95 0.42 18.50
C MET A 93 12.03 0.95 17.56
N SER A 94 11.65 1.29 16.33
CA SER A 94 12.58 1.59 15.23
C SER A 94 12.76 3.10 15.02
N HIS A 95 11.78 3.91 15.42
CA HIS A 95 11.76 5.36 15.25
C HIS A 95 11.63 6.09 16.60
N LYS A 96 12.54 5.79 17.53
CA LYS A 96 12.55 6.32 18.91
C LYS A 96 12.64 7.84 19.02
N SER A 97 13.05 8.52 17.94
CA SER A 97 13.10 9.98 17.86
C SER A 97 11.73 10.62 17.69
N ILE A 98 10.71 9.85 17.28
CA ILE A 98 9.36 10.37 17.13
C ILE A 98 8.73 10.51 18.51
N THR A 99 8.38 11.75 18.86
CA THR A 99 7.71 12.06 20.13
C THR A 99 6.22 11.75 20.02
N THR A 100 5.66 11.10 21.04
CA THR A 100 4.21 10.86 21.15
C THR A 100 3.61 11.76 22.22
N LEU A 101 2.62 12.56 21.85
CA LEU A 101 1.82 13.39 22.77
C LEU A 101 0.42 12.81 22.93
N GLN A 102 -0.15 12.97 24.13
CA GLN A 102 -1.52 12.56 24.44
C GLN A 102 -2.42 13.80 24.52
N GLY A 103 -3.66 13.66 24.05
CA GLY A 103 -4.67 14.72 24.10
C GLY A 103 -5.17 15.11 22.70
N GLU A 104 -6.38 15.66 22.66
CA GLU A 104 -7.01 16.16 21.42
C GLU A 104 -6.41 17.50 20.98
N ASP A 105 -6.05 18.36 21.93
CA ASP A 105 -5.42 19.66 21.67
C ASP A 105 -3.93 19.60 22.01
N ILE A 106 -3.09 19.69 20.98
CA ILE A 106 -1.63 19.71 21.09
C ILE A 106 -1.01 20.81 20.24
N VAL A 107 0.22 21.22 20.57
CA VAL A 107 1.01 22.14 19.75
C VAL A 107 2.20 21.37 19.18
N PHE A 108 2.26 21.28 17.85
CA PHE A 108 3.40 20.72 17.14
C PHE A 108 4.45 21.81 16.86
N LEU A 109 5.50 21.87 17.68
CA LEU A 109 6.58 22.83 17.53
C LEU A 109 7.67 22.27 16.60
N ALA A 110 7.78 22.81 15.39
CA ALA A 110 8.90 22.52 14.49
C ALA A 110 10.09 23.44 14.81
N THR A 111 11.19 22.86 15.30
CA THR A 111 12.43 23.60 15.59
C THR A 111 13.28 23.74 14.34
N ASP A 112 14.10 24.80 14.27
CA ASP A 112 15.10 24.98 13.21
C ASP A 112 14.52 24.98 11.78
N ILE A 113 13.32 25.55 11.59
CA ILE A 113 12.62 25.61 10.29
C ILE A 113 13.42 26.28 9.16
N ASN A 114 14.41 27.10 9.52
CA ASN A 114 15.26 27.83 8.58
C ASN A 114 16.48 27.02 8.11
N LEU A 115 16.65 25.76 8.55
CA LEU A 115 17.72 24.89 8.06
C LEU A 115 17.68 24.79 6.52
N PRO A 116 18.84 24.86 5.84
CA PRO A 116 18.89 24.75 4.39
C PRO A 116 18.56 23.32 3.95
N GLY A 117 17.94 23.17 2.76
CA GLY A 117 17.54 21.89 2.20
C GLY A 117 16.16 21.40 2.62
N ALA A 118 15.86 20.17 2.20
CA ALA A 118 14.63 19.47 2.54
C ALA A 118 14.74 18.83 3.93
N VAL A 119 13.74 19.06 4.79
CA VAL A 119 13.71 18.59 6.18
C VAL A 119 12.30 18.16 6.54
N ASP A 120 12.19 17.05 7.26
CA ASP A 120 10.93 16.48 7.73
C ASP A 120 10.88 16.53 9.26
N TRP A 121 9.77 17.04 9.81
CA TRP A 121 9.44 16.92 11.23
C TRP A 121 8.26 15.96 11.38
N VAL A 122 8.36 15.07 12.36
CA VAL A 122 7.35 14.03 12.61
C VAL A 122 7.01 13.99 14.09
N MET A 123 5.72 13.92 14.38
CA MET A 123 5.20 13.75 15.73
C MET A 123 4.02 12.78 15.70
N MET A 124 3.84 12.03 16.78
CA MET A 124 2.65 11.22 16.99
C MET A 124 1.72 11.92 17.99
N GLN A 125 0.44 11.98 17.66
CA GLN A 125 -0.64 12.37 18.56
C GLN A 125 -1.48 11.14 18.89
N SER A 126 -1.85 10.97 20.16
CA SER A 126 -2.75 9.91 20.61
C SER A 126 -3.98 10.51 21.28
N CYS A 127 -5.14 10.28 20.69
CA CYS A 127 -6.44 10.77 21.16
C CYS A 127 -7.56 9.86 20.65
N PHE A 128 -8.71 9.85 21.34
CA PHE A 128 -9.88 9.03 20.97
C PHE A 128 -9.59 7.53 20.76
N GLY A 129 -8.58 6.97 21.45
CA GLY A 129 -8.14 5.58 21.28
C GLY A 129 -7.42 5.30 19.95
N HIS A 130 -7.11 6.34 19.17
CA HIS A 130 -6.42 6.28 17.89
C HIS A 130 -5.09 7.03 17.96
N HIS A 131 -4.26 6.81 16.95
CA HIS A 131 -2.97 7.46 16.81
C HIS A 131 -2.89 8.16 15.46
N PHE A 132 -2.50 9.43 15.48
CA PHE A 132 -2.37 10.29 14.32
C PHE A 132 -0.90 10.68 14.16
N MET A 133 -0.36 10.52 12.98
CA MET A 133 0.97 11.00 12.61
C MET A 133 0.85 12.39 12.01
N LEU A 134 1.51 13.37 12.63
CA LEU A 134 1.64 14.72 12.13
C LEU A 134 2.99 14.82 11.43
N VAL A 135 2.97 15.22 10.17
CA VAL A 135 4.15 15.42 9.35
C VAL A 135 4.18 16.87 8.88
N LEU A 136 5.30 17.55 9.11
CA LEU A 136 5.65 18.80 8.44
C LEU A 136 6.84 18.52 7.54
N GLU A 137 6.66 18.67 6.24
CA GLU A 137 7.69 18.49 5.24
C GLU A 137 8.06 19.85 4.65
N LYS A 138 9.34 20.19 4.70
CA LYS A 138 9.91 21.34 3.99
C LYS A 138 10.50 20.86 2.68
N GLN A 139 9.98 21.36 1.57
CA GLN A 139 10.53 21.14 0.24
C GLN A 139 11.21 22.41 -0.27
N GLU A 140 12.37 22.23 -0.90
CA GLU A 140 13.05 23.30 -1.63
C GLU A 140 12.84 23.07 -3.12
N LYS A 141 12.08 23.97 -3.76
CA LYS A 141 11.90 23.98 -5.22
C LYS A 141 13.07 24.72 -5.88
N TYR A 142 13.06 24.73 -7.22
CA TYR A 142 13.99 25.53 -8.00
C TYR A 142 13.99 27.00 -7.52
N ASP A 143 15.18 27.60 -7.46
CA ASP A 143 15.40 29.03 -7.20
C ASP A 143 15.05 29.51 -5.78
N GLY A 144 15.39 28.73 -4.75
CA GLY A 144 15.29 29.16 -3.34
C GLY A 144 13.86 29.30 -2.80
N HIS A 145 12.85 28.89 -3.58
CA HIS A 145 11.46 28.86 -3.14
C HIS A 145 11.22 27.67 -2.20
N GLN A 146 11.07 27.96 -0.91
CA GLN A 146 10.75 26.98 0.12
C GLN A 146 9.22 26.83 0.25
N GLN A 147 8.74 25.60 0.31
CA GLN A 147 7.33 25.27 0.58
C GLN A 147 7.24 24.32 1.75
N PHE A 148 6.21 24.52 2.58
CA PHE A 148 5.92 23.67 3.72
C PHE A 148 4.60 22.94 3.49
N PHE A 149 4.61 21.63 3.73
CA PHE A 149 3.43 20.77 3.65
C PHE A 149 3.17 20.17 5.02
N ALA A 150 2.00 20.46 5.59
CA ALA A 150 1.56 19.87 6.84
C ALA A 150 0.47 18.84 6.55
N ILE A 151 0.64 17.62 7.03
CA ILE A 151 -0.29 16.50 6.81
C ILE A 151 -0.54 15.81 8.15
N VAL A 152 -1.79 15.43 8.39
CA VAL A 152 -2.17 14.55 9.50
C VAL A 152 -2.64 13.23 8.90
N GLN A 153 -2.08 12.13 9.37
CA GLN A 153 -2.41 10.78 8.91
C GLN A 153 -2.87 9.92 10.07
N LEU A 154 -4.07 9.37 9.99
CA LEU A 154 -4.52 8.34 10.92
C LEU A 154 -3.74 7.04 10.68
N ILE A 155 -3.23 6.44 11.76
CA ILE A 155 -2.72 5.06 11.72
C ILE A 155 -3.90 4.12 11.94
N GLY A 156 -4.61 3.85 10.85
CA GLY A 156 -5.85 3.10 10.83
C GLY A 156 -6.31 2.79 9.41
N SER A 157 -7.48 2.19 9.30
CA SER A 157 -8.18 2.00 8.04
C SER A 157 -8.71 3.33 7.49
N ARG A 158 -8.97 3.37 6.18
CA ARG A 158 -9.59 4.53 5.53
C ARG A 158 -10.97 4.84 6.10
N LYS A 159 -11.74 3.82 6.47
CA LYS A 159 -13.08 3.96 7.05
C LYS A 159 -13.02 4.58 8.45
N GLU A 160 -11.99 4.27 9.23
CA GLU A 160 -11.77 4.92 10.53
C GLU A 160 -11.41 6.40 10.35
N ALA A 161 -10.59 6.71 9.33
CA ALA A 161 -10.17 8.08 9.02
C ALA A 161 -11.33 8.99 8.61
N GLU A 162 -12.39 8.45 7.98
CA GLU A 162 -13.60 9.21 7.61
C GLU A 162 -14.43 9.69 8.81
N ASN A 163 -14.16 9.20 10.03
CA ASN A 163 -14.87 9.63 11.24
C ASN A 163 -14.23 10.85 11.92
N PHE A 164 -13.15 11.42 11.36
CA PHE A 164 -12.38 12.52 11.94
C PHE A 164 -12.28 13.71 10.97
#